data_AF-F3CFI4-F1
#
_entry.id   AF-F3CFI4-F1
#
_cell.length_a   1.000
_cell.length_b   1.000
_cell.length_c   1.000
_cell.angle_alpha   90.00
_cell.angle_beta   90.00
_cell.angle_gamma   90.00
#
_symmetry.space_group_name_H-M   'P 1'
#
loop_
_entity.id
_entity.type
_entity.pdbx_description
1 polymer ?
#
loop_
_entity_poly.entity_id
_entity_poly.type
_entity_poly.pdbx_seq_one_letter_code
_entity_poly.pdbx_strand_id
1 'polypeptide(L)' 'MPTVFPHDSVGLVTPQTAHFSEPLALACGRSLPAYDLIYETYGQLNAARSNAVLICHALSGHHHAAGF' A
#
# COMPACT_ATOMS: atom_id res chain seq x y z
N MET A 1 -0.74 -12.61 -21.29
CA MET A 1 -1.39 -11.59 -20.45
C MET A 1 -2.84 -11.45 -20.92
N PRO A 2 -3.83 -11.45 -20.01
CA PRO A 2 -5.21 -11.24 -20.40
C PRO A 2 -5.36 -9.89 -21.11
N THR A 3 -6.09 -9.89 -22.22
CA THR A 3 -6.31 -8.70 -23.07
C THR A 3 -7.54 -7.90 -22.65
N VAL A 4 -8.31 -8.40 -21.68
CA VAL A 4 -9.54 -7.80 -21.16
C VAL A 4 -9.58 -8.01 -19.65
N PHE A 5 -9.83 -6.93 -18.90
CA PHE A 5 -10.04 -6.99 -17.44
C PHE A 5 -11.54 -7.12 -17.14
N PRO A 6 -11.93 -7.86 -16.08
CA PRO A 6 -13.29 -7.83 -15.56
C PRO A 6 -13.75 -6.40 -15.27
N HIS A 7 -15.04 -6.11 -15.46
CA HIS A 7 -15.60 -4.77 -15.26
C HIS A 7 -15.43 -4.27 -13.81
N ASP A 8 -15.40 -5.19 -12.85
CA ASP A 8 -15.22 -4.96 -11.41
C ASP A 8 -13.75 -5.04 -10.97
N SER A 9 -12.81 -5.16 -11.90
CA SER A 9 -11.38 -5.11 -11.63
C SER A 9 -10.84 -3.67 -11.62
N VAL A 10 -9.85 -3.41 -10.78
CA VAL A 10 -9.06 -2.16 -10.81
C VAL A 10 -7.91 -2.22 -11.84
N GLY A 11 -7.79 -3.31 -12.60
CA GLY A 11 -6.74 -3.51 -13.60
C GLY A 11 -5.37 -3.81 -12.99
N LEU A 12 -4.31 -3.58 -13.78
CA LEU A 12 -2.93 -3.72 -13.31
C LEU A 12 -2.58 -2.60 -12.33
N VAL A 13 -2.03 -2.96 -11.18
CA VAL A 13 -1.58 -2.01 -10.16
C VAL A 13 -0.07 -2.15 -9.99
N THR A 14 0.60 -1.01 -9.88
CA THR A 14 2.05 -0.96 -9.66
C THR A 14 2.33 -0.56 -8.22
N PRO A 15 3.15 -1.35 -7.48
CA PRO A 15 3.58 -0.97 -6.15
C PRO A 15 4.33 0.36 -6.14
N GLN A 16 4.11 1.13 -5.09
CA GLN A 16 4.82 2.37 -4.81
C GLN A 16 5.67 2.19 -3.56
N THR A 17 6.81 2.86 -3.53
CA THR A 17 7.72 2.85 -2.36
C THR A 17 7.77 4.24 -1.76
N ALA A 18 7.44 4.35 -0.48
CA ALA A 18 7.69 5.56 0.32
C ALA A 18 8.92 5.32 1.21
N HIS A 19 9.96 6.13 1.02
CA HIS A 19 11.16 6.11 1.85
C HIS A 19 11.01 7.03 3.06
N PHE A 20 11.35 6.53 4.25
CA PHE A 20 11.35 7.27 5.50
C PHE A 20 12.75 7.25 6.12
N SER A 21 13.35 8.42 6.28
CA SER A 21 14.64 8.60 6.94
C SER A 21 14.54 8.93 8.43
N GLU A 22 13.31 9.16 8.93
CA GLU A 22 13.07 9.42 10.35
C GLU A 22 13.08 8.09 11.13
N PRO A 23 13.82 7.98 12.25
CA PRO A 23 13.86 6.76 13.03
C PRO A 23 12.48 6.36 13.59
N LEU A 24 12.05 5.13 13.30
CA LEU A 24 10.82 4.56 13.85
C LEU A 24 11.09 3.84 15.16
N ALA A 25 10.52 4.34 16.26
CA ALA A 25 10.55 3.68 17.55
C ALA A 25 9.65 2.43 17.54
N LEU A 26 10.21 1.28 17.93
CA LEU A 26 9.53 -0.01 17.96
C LEU A 26 9.09 -0.33 19.39
N ALA A 27 7.98 -1.06 19.52
CA ALA A 27 7.44 -1.49 20.82
C ALA A 27 8.42 -2.33 21.66
N CYS A 28 9.40 -2.99 21.03
CA CYS A 28 10.46 -3.74 21.71
C CYS A 28 11.59 -2.84 22.27
N GLY A 29 11.44 -1.52 22.26
CA GLY A 29 12.42 -0.55 22.78
C GLY A 29 13.59 -0.26 21.84
N ARG A 30 13.56 -0.80 20.61
CA ARG A 30 14.57 -0.53 19.57
C ARG A 30 14.09 0.56 18.61
N SER A 31 15.01 1.06 17.78
CA SER A 31 14.69 1.98 16.70
C SER A 31 15.09 1.39 15.36
N LEU A 32 14.25 1.59 14.35
CA LEU A 32 14.58 1.36 12.95
C LEU A 32 15.03 2.69 12.33
N PRO A 33 16.31 2.89 11.97
CA PRO A 33 16.84 4.22 11.62
C PRO A 33 16.22 4.84 10.37
N ALA A 34 15.92 4.01 9.37
CA ALA A 34 15.26 4.38 8.12
C ALA A 34 14.60 3.12 7.55
N TYR A 35 13.55 3.29 6.75
CA TYR A 35 12.83 2.18 6.14
C TYR A 35 12.08 2.58 4.87
N ASP A 36 11.84 1.58 4.04
CA ASP A 36 10.99 1.70 2.86
C ASP A 36 9.66 1.01 3.14
N LEU A 37 8.56 1.72 2.90
CA LEU A 37 7.22 1.16 2.94
C LEU A 37 6.71 0.97 1.51
N ILE A 38 6.45 -0.29 1.14
CA ILE A 38 5.86 -0.63 -0.15
C ILE A 38 4.34 -0.73 0.01
N TYR A 39 3.60 0.00 -0.81
CA TYR A 39 2.15 0.06 -0.75
C TYR A 39 1.55 0.18 -2.15
N GLU A 40 0.26 -0.08 -2.26
CA GLU A 40 -0.55 0.20 -3.46
C GLU A 40 -1.72 1.11 -3.08
N THR A 41 -2.22 1.85 -4.07
CA THR A 41 -3.40 2.70 -3.91
C THR A 41 -4.40 2.38 -4.99
N TYR A 42 -5.67 2.29 -4.60
CA TYR A 42 -6.78 1.99 -5.51
C TYR A 42 -7.75 3.17 -5.51
N GLY A 43 -7.91 3.80 -6.68
CA GLY A 43 -8.68 5.05 -6.82
C GLY A 43 -7.86 6.31 -6.61
N GLN A 44 -8.53 7.42 -6.29
CA GLN A 44 -7.93 8.75 -6.17
C GLN A 44 -8.33 9.44 -4.87
N LEU A 45 -7.36 10.09 -4.24
CA LEU A 45 -7.60 10.93 -3.06
C LEU A 45 -8.32 12.21 -3.49
N ASN A 46 -9.39 12.58 -2.79
CA ASN A 46 -10.09 13.83 -3.05
C ASN A 46 -9.28 15.04 -2.54
N ALA A 47 -9.64 16.25 -3.00
CA ALA A 47 -8.91 17.48 -2.64
C ALA A 47 -8.86 17.74 -1.12
N ALA A 48 -9.93 17.38 -0.39
CA ALA A 48 -10.02 17.52 1.06
C ALA A 48 -9.26 16.42 1.84
N ARG A 49 -8.71 15.41 1.13
CA ARG A 49 -8.05 14.22 1.69
C ARG A 49 -8.89 13.45 2.71
N SER A 50 -10.20 13.42 2.51
CA SER A 50 -11.17 12.86 3.47
C SER A 50 -11.70 11.47 3.11
N ASN A 51 -11.20 10.86 2.03
CA ASN A 51 -11.69 9.58 1.50
C ASN A 51 -10.63 8.46 1.53
N ALA A 52 -9.57 8.62 2.32
CA ALA A 52 -8.55 7.58 2.47
C ALA A 52 -9.07 6.44 3.37
N VAL A 53 -8.87 5.20 2.92
CA VAL A 53 -9.14 3.98 3.70
C VAL A 53 -7.86 3.14 3.70
N LEU A 54 -7.40 2.74 4.89
CA LEU A 54 -6.24 1.88 5.05
C LEU A 54 -6.68 0.41 5.15
N ILE A 55 -6.13 -0.43 4.29
CA ILE A 55 -6.32 -1.88 4.34
C ILE A 55 -5.07 -2.52 4.93
N CYS A 56 -5.22 -3.19 6.07
CA CYS A 56 -4.16 -4.01 6.65
C CYS A 56 -4.33 -5.46 6.20
N HIS A 57 -3.26 -6.07 5.69
CA HIS A 57 -3.30 -7.45 5.24
C HIS A 57 -3.23 -8.45 6.41
N ALA A 58 -3.67 -9.69 6.16
CA ALA A 58 -3.47 -10.81 7.08
C ALA A 58 -2.00 -11.29 7.05
N LEU A 59 -1.60 -12.19 7.96
CA LEU A 59 -0.21 -12.60 8.14
C LEU A 59 0.50 -13.08 6.86
N SER A 60 -0.18 -13.86 6.01
CA SER A 60 0.38 -14.40 4.76
C SER A 60 0.19 -13.49 3.56
N GLY A 61 -0.48 -12.34 3.74
CA GLY A 61 -0.74 -11.37 2.68
C GLY A 61 0.43 -10.39 2.49
N HIS A 62 0.26 -9.49 1.52
CA HIS A 62 1.14 -8.35 1.29
C HIS A 62 0.33 -7.14 0.81
N HIS A 63 0.99 -6.07 0.36
CA HIS A 63 0.36 -4.81 -0.05
C HIS A 63 -0.59 -4.91 -1.25
N HIS A 64 -0.60 -6.03 -1.97
CA HIS A 64 -1.42 -6.22 -3.16
C HIS A 64 -2.79 -6.80 -2.81
N ALA A 65 -3.83 -5.95 -2.86
CA ALA A 65 -5.22 -6.33 -2.63
C ALA A 65 -6.03 -6.52 -3.92
N ALA A 66 -5.50 -6.12 -5.08
CA ALA A 66 -6.26 -6.09 -6.35
C ALA A 66 -6.45 -7.45 -7.03
N GLY A 67 -5.62 -8.45 -6.68
CA GLY A 67 -5.77 -9.83 -7.14
C GLY A 67 -5.36 -10.10 -8.60
N PHE A 68 -4.49 -9.27 -9.20
CA PHE A 68 -4.08 -9.33 -10.61
C PHE A 68 -2.58 -9.22 -10.83
#